data_AF-A0A7X4GNX2-F1
#
_entry.id   AF-A0A7X4GNX2-F1
#
_cell.length_a   1.000
_cell.length_b   1.000
_cell.length_c   1.000
_cell.angle_alpha   90.00
_cell.angle_beta   90.00
_cell.angle_gamma   90.00
#
_symmetry.space_group_name_H-M   'P 1'
#
loop_
_entity.id
_entity.type
_entity.pdbx_description
1 polymer ?
#
loop_
_entity_poly.entity_id
_entity_poly.type
_entity_poly.pdbx_seq_one_letter_code
_entity_poly.pdbx_strand_id
1 'polypeptide(L)'
;MVLFPSGREFVLAALEGAGARLQRKLGRAAERQRSGIDALRRSGHATAGNLRDFLGQHYLLCLGGLALLCLPPLAAFLLAGKPALNGYEASTREVNTQVAGLLAGEQLVPPPALPPLVFTTAEVQLERPMLVSASRDWALLDGVYAQRLLLAFRIMKEKYGYEMALLEGYRSPARQDALAAMGSGVTNAAAFQSWHQYGLAADCAFLRDGKLVISERDPWAMRGYQLYGEVAESLGLTWGGRWKMMDFGHTELRRPGVMNN
;
A
#
# COMPACT_ATOMS: atom_id res chain seq x y z
N MET A 1 -61.50 -21.77 -15.69
CA MET A 1 -61.70 -20.38 -16.15
C MET A 1 -61.86 -20.42 -17.66
N VAL A 2 -63.09 -20.24 -18.13
CA VAL A 2 -63.52 -20.41 -19.52
C VAL A 2 -63.18 -19.14 -20.30
N LEU A 3 -62.39 -19.24 -21.37
CA LEU A 3 -62.27 -18.17 -22.37
C LEU A 3 -63.23 -18.52 -23.51
N PHE A 4 -64.17 -17.63 -23.79
CA PHE A 4 -65.12 -17.73 -24.91
C PHE A 4 -64.38 -17.84 -26.27
N PRO A 5 -64.94 -18.53 -27.28
CA PRO A 5 -64.27 -18.79 -28.56
C PRO A 5 -63.73 -17.53 -29.26
N SER A 6 -64.49 -16.43 -29.20
CA SER A 6 -64.12 -15.13 -29.79
C SER A 6 -62.91 -14.46 -29.14
N GLY A 7 -62.61 -14.77 -27.87
CA GLY A 7 -61.43 -14.25 -27.18
C GLY A 7 -60.13 -14.95 -27.61
N ARG A 8 -60.21 -16.22 -28.03
CA ARG A 8 -59.04 -16.97 -28.52
C ARG A 8 -58.59 -16.47 -29.89
N GLU A 9 -59.52 -16.20 -30.80
CA GLU A 9 -59.18 -15.68 -32.13
C GLU A 9 -58.55 -14.29 -32.07
N PHE A 10 -59.03 -13.41 -31.17
CA PHE A 10 -58.43 -12.09 -30.99
C PHE A 10 -56.99 -12.16 -30.45
N VAL A 11 -56.71 -13.05 -29.50
CA VAL A 11 -55.37 -13.24 -28.94
C VAL A 11 -54.41 -13.84 -29.97
N LEU A 12 -54.87 -14.79 -30.79
CA LEU A 12 -54.06 -15.37 -31.87
C LEU A 12 -53.75 -14.34 -32.96
N ALA A 13 -54.74 -13.55 -33.40
CA ALA A 13 -54.52 -12.49 -34.38
C ALA A 13 -53.58 -11.37 -33.86
N ALA A 14 -53.67 -11.03 -32.56
CA ALA A 14 -52.78 -10.08 -31.93
C ALA A 14 -51.32 -10.60 -31.83
N LEU A 15 -51.14 -11.89 -31.54
CA LEU A 15 -49.82 -12.55 -31.49
C LEU A 15 -49.19 -12.66 -32.89
N GLU A 16 -49.96 -13.01 -33.93
CA GLU A 16 -49.49 -13.03 -35.31
C GLU A 16 -49.10 -11.62 -35.81
N GLY A 17 -49.92 -10.61 -35.50
CA GLY A 17 -49.63 -9.22 -35.83
C GLY A 17 -48.39 -8.66 -35.12
N ALA A 18 -48.15 -9.06 -33.87
CA ALA A 18 -46.96 -8.71 -33.10
C ALA A 18 -45.70 -9.40 -33.65
N GLY A 19 -45.80 -10.69 -33.99
CA GLY A 19 -44.72 -11.46 -34.62
C GLY A 19 -44.27 -10.85 -35.95
N ALA A 20 -45.21 -10.53 -36.83
CA ALA A 20 -44.93 -9.92 -38.14
C ALA A 20 -44.31 -8.50 -38.05
N ARG A 21 -44.56 -7.76 -36.96
CA ARG A 21 -43.92 -6.44 -36.72
C ARG A 21 -42.51 -6.61 -36.16
N LEU A 22 -42.29 -7.58 -35.27
CA LEU A 22 -40.97 -7.88 -34.72
C LEU A 22 -40.02 -8.38 -35.81
N GLN A 23 -40.49 -9.28 -36.67
CA GLN A 23 -39.70 -9.85 -37.77
C GLN A 23 -39.29 -8.77 -38.79
N ARG A 24 -40.18 -7.81 -39.10
CA ARG A 24 -39.86 -6.65 -39.96
C ARG A 24 -38.86 -5.69 -39.32
N LYS A 25 -38.92 -5.46 -38.01
CA LYS A 25 -37.94 -4.62 -37.30
C LYS A 25 -36.56 -5.30 -37.24
N LEU A 26 -36.52 -6.60 -36.98
CA LEU A 26 -35.28 -7.38 -36.98
C LEU A 26 -34.64 -7.45 -38.38
N GLY A 27 -35.45 -7.64 -39.44
CA GLY A 27 -34.95 -7.61 -40.83
C GLY A 27 -34.31 -6.27 -41.20
N ARG A 28 -34.96 -5.14 -40.85
CA ARG A 28 -34.40 -3.80 -41.08
C ARG A 28 -33.15 -3.50 -40.25
N ALA A 29 -33.06 -4.04 -39.04
CA ALA A 29 -31.86 -3.91 -38.21
C ALA A 29 -30.69 -4.73 -38.79
N ALA A 30 -30.95 -5.95 -39.26
CA ALA A 30 -29.96 -6.81 -39.90
C ALA A 30 -29.43 -6.21 -41.22
N GLU A 31 -30.30 -5.61 -42.04
CA GLU A 31 -29.88 -4.92 -43.27
C GLU A 31 -29.02 -3.66 -42.99
N ARG A 32 -29.37 -2.86 -41.96
CA ARG A 32 -28.54 -1.72 -41.53
C ARG A 32 -27.17 -2.14 -41.00
N GLN A 33 -27.10 -3.27 -40.30
CA GLN A 33 -25.82 -3.80 -39.80
C GLN A 33 -24.95 -4.31 -40.95
N ARG A 34 -25.55 -4.95 -41.97
CA ARG A 34 -24.82 -5.44 -43.15
C ARG A 34 -24.26 -4.30 -43.99
N SER A 35 -25.04 -3.24 -44.24
CA SER A 35 -24.56 -2.07 -45.00
C SER A 35 -23.46 -1.29 -44.27
N GLY A 36 -23.48 -1.25 -42.93
CA GLY A 36 -22.40 -0.67 -42.13
C GLY A 36 -21.08 -1.44 -42.22
N ILE A 37 -21.13 -2.78 -42.23
CA ILE A 37 -19.94 -3.64 -42.38
C ILE A 37 -19.32 -3.49 -43.78
N ASP A 38 -20.14 -3.41 -44.83
CA ASP A 38 -19.64 -3.23 -46.19
C ASP A 38 -19.02 -1.83 -46.42
N ALA A 39 -19.54 -0.80 -45.76
CA ALA A 39 -18.96 0.54 -45.79
C ALA A 39 -17.59 0.59 -45.08
N LEU A 40 -17.47 -0.07 -43.91
CA LEU A 40 -16.21 -0.23 -43.19
C LEU A 40 -15.17 -0.98 -44.03
N ARG A 41 -15.56 -2.09 -44.69
CA ARG A 41 -14.66 -2.84 -45.58
C ARG A 41 -14.17 -2.01 -46.78
N ARG A 42 -15.04 -1.24 -47.44
CA ARG A 42 -14.64 -0.38 -48.56
C ARG A 42 -13.70 0.75 -48.11
N SER A 43 -13.94 1.34 -46.94
CA SER A 43 -13.04 2.36 -46.38
C SER A 43 -11.66 1.77 -46.05
N GLY A 44 -11.60 0.57 -45.46
CA GLY A 44 -10.33 -0.10 -45.15
C GLY A 44 -9.51 -0.45 -46.39
N HIS A 45 -10.14 -0.90 -47.48
CA HIS A 45 -9.43 -1.19 -48.73
C HIS A 45 -8.92 0.07 -49.45
N ALA A 46 -9.65 1.18 -49.40
CA ALA A 46 -9.19 2.45 -49.98
C ALA A 46 -8.00 3.05 -49.20
N THR A 47 -8.03 2.99 -47.87
CA THR A 47 -6.90 3.47 -47.04
C THR A 47 -5.66 2.59 -47.18
N ALA A 48 -5.83 1.26 -47.27
CA ALA A 48 -4.72 0.34 -47.47
C ALA A 48 -4.05 0.48 -48.85
N GLY A 49 -4.84 0.73 -49.91
CA GLY A 49 -4.31 0.99 -51.26
C GLY A 49 -3.47 2.27 -51.31
N ASN A 50 -4.00 3.37 -50.75
CA ASN A 50 -3.30 4.66 -50.72
C ASN A 50 -2.00 4.61 -49.90
N LEU A 51 -1.98 3.87 -48.79
CA LEU A 51 -0.76 3.63 -48.00
C LEU A 51 0.29 2.84 -48.80
N ARG A 52 -0.14 1.82 -49.55
CA ARG A 52 0.75 1.01 -50.37
C ARG A 52 1.36 1.83 -51.53
N ASP A 53 0.54 2.63 -52.21
CA ASP A 53 1.02 3.46 -53.32
C ASP A 53 1.95 4.57 -52.83
N PHE A 54 1.65 5.18 -51.68
CA PHE A 54 2.51 6.17 -51.03
C PHE A 54 3.86 5.56 -50.60
N LEU A 55 3.84 4.38 -49.96
CA LEU A 55 5.05 3.66 -49.59
C LEU A 55 5.87 3.25 -50.81
N GLY A 56 5.23 2.88 -51.93
CA GLY A 56 5.91 2.56 -53.18
C GLY A 56 6.57 3.78 -53.83
N GLN A 57 5.90 4.93 -53.87
CA GLN A 57 6.43 6.15 -54.49
C GLN A 57 7.50 6.84 -53.64
N HIS A 58 7.41 6.75 -52.32
CA HIS A 58 8.30 7.46 -51.39
C HIS A 58 9.17 6.53 -50.53
N TYR A 59 9.42 5.30 -50.99
CA TYR A 59 10.13 4.28 -50.21
C TYR A 59 11.50 4.75 -49.71
N LEU A 60 12.23 5.57 -50.48
CA LEU A 60 13.52 6.13 -50.06
C LEU A 60 13.39 7.11 -48.87
N LEU A 61 12.36 7.95 -48.87
CA LEU A 61 12.09 8.88 -47.77
C LEU A 61 11.60 8.13 -46.52
N CYS A 62 10.74 7.11 -46.71
CA CYS A 62 10.27 6.27 -45.62
C CYS A 62 11.41 5.45 -45.00
N LEU A 63 12.31 4.88 -45.82
CA LEU A 63 13.51 4.18 -45.35
C LEU A 63 14.46 5.13 -44.62
N GLY A 64 14.66 6.34 -45.14
CA GLY A 64 15.47 7.38 -44.48
C GLY A 64 14.90 7.77 -43.11
N GLY A 65 13.58 7.98 -43.02
CA GLY A 65 12.90 8.28 -41.75
C GLY A 65 12.96 7.11 -40.75
N LEU A 66 12.76 5.89 -41.22
CA LEU A 66 12.88 4.68 -40.39
C LEU A 66 14.32 4.50 -39.88
N ALA A 67 15.31 4.72 -40.75
CA ALA A 67 16.71 4.69 -40.36
C ALA A 67 17.03 5.78 -39.32
N LEU A 68 16.55 7.01 -39.49
CA LEU A 68 16.73 8.07 -38.51
C LEU A 68 16.10 7.73 -37.15
N LEU A 69 14.98 7.02 -37.14
CA LEU A 69 14.29 6.61 -35.92
C LEU A 69 14.99 5.42 -35.22
N CYS A 70 15.46 4.45 -36.00
CA CYS A 70 15.96 3.17 -35.48
C CYS A 70 17.48 3.11 -35.30
N LEU A 71 18.26 3.88 -36.06
CA LEU A 71 19.72 3.88 -35.96
C LEU A 71 20.24 4.42 -34.61
N PRO A 72 19.70 5.50 -34.01
CA PRO A 72 20.21 6.00 -32.73
C PRO A 72 20.02 5.01 -31.56
N PRO A 73 18.85 4.38 -31.36
CA PRO A 73 18.68 3.33 -30.35
C PRO A 73 19.55 2.10 -30.63
N LEU A 74 19.67 1.68 -31.89
CA LEU A 74 20.49 0.52 -32.27
C LEU A 74 21.98 0.79 -32.04
N ALA A 75 22.46 1.98 -32.41
CA ALA A 75 23.82 2.43 -32.14
C ALA A 75 24.06 2.53 -30.62
N ALA A 76 23.11 3.05 -29.86
CA ALA A 76 23.21 3.07 -28.40
C ALA A 76 23.30 1.65 -27.82
N PHE A 77 22.54 0.68 -28.35
CA PHE A 77 22.60 -0.72 -27.91
C PHE A 77 23.89 -1.44 -28.31
N LEU A 78 24.41 -1.18 -29.52
CA LEU A 78 25.64 -1.80 -30.02
C LEU A 78 26.90 -1.17 -29.41
N LEU A 79 26.87 0.14 -29.11
CA LEU A 79 27.95 0.86 -28.42
C LEU A 79 27.88 0.66 -26.90
N ALA A 80 26.70 0.35 -26.35
CA ALA A 80 26.56 -0.17 -24.99
C ALA A 80 27.17 -1.59 -24.95
N GLY A 81 28.50 -1.64 -24.78
CA GLY A 81 29.23 -2.88 -24.53
C GLY A 81 28.54 -3.70 -23.44
N LYS A 82 28.52 -5.02 -23.63
CA LYS A 82 27.86 -6.01 -22.76
C LYS A 82 27.96 -5.61 -21.28
N PRO A 83 26.85 -5.32 -20.58
CA PRO A 83 26.91 -5.19 -19.13
C PRO A 83 27.22 -6.58 -18.58
N ALA A 84 28.44 -6.77 -18.09
CA ALA A 84 28.69 -7.86 -17.17
C ALA A 84 27.75 -7.63 -15.99
N LEU A 85 26.82 -8.57 -15.78
CA LEU A 85 25.97 -8.66 -14.59
C LEU A 85 26.85 -8.97 -13.37
N ASN A 86 27.62 -7.98 -12.95
CA ASN A 86 28.39 -7.96 -11.72
C ASN A 86 27.91 -6.75 -10.94
N GLY A 87 27.25 -7.01 -9.82
CA GLY A 87 27.03 -6.05 -8.75
C GLY A 87 26.25 -4.80 -9.15
N TYR A 88 25.03 -4.70 -8.65
CA TYR A 88 24.41 -3.39 -8.46
C TYR A 88 25.25 -2.63 -7.41
N GLU A 89 26.38 -2.05 -7.80
CA GLU A 89 26.95 -0.95 -7.04
C GLU A 89 25.96 0.20 -7.17
N ALA A 90 25.23 0.43 -6.09
CA ALA A 90 24.52 1.66 -5.88
C ALA A 90 25.53 2.77 -6.17
N SER A 91 25.28 3.52 -7.25
CA SER A 91 25.89 4.81 -7.49
C SER A 91 25.78 5.59 -6.18
N THR A 92 26.90 5.64 -5.44
CA THR A 92 27.16 6.69 -4.48
C THR A 92 27.29 7.94 -5.32
N ARG A 93 26.14 8.49 -5.73
CA ARG A 93 25.97 9.93 -5.81
C ARG A 93 26.58 10.42 -4.52
N GLU A 94 27.77 11.02 -4.60
CA GLU A 94 28.47 11.55 -3.43
C GLU A 94 27.42 12.29 -2.62
N VAL A 95 26.99 11.66 -1.53
CA VAL A 95 26.06 12.27 -0.61
C VAL A 95 26.92 13.36 -0.02
N ASN A 96 26.72 14.58 -0.51
CA ASN A 96 27.47 15.75 -0.12
C ASN A 96 27.55 15.71 1.41
N THR A 97 28.76 15.53 1.96
CA THR A 97 28.95 15.27 3.40
C THR A 97 28.47 16.44 4.25
N GLN A 98 28.36 17.64 3.66
CA GLN A 98 27.68 18.78 4.27
C GLN A 98 26.16 18.60 4.26
N VAL A 99 25.56 18.06 3.19
CA VAL A 99 24.12 17.72 3.16
C VAL A 99 23.82 16.54 4.09
N ALA A 100 24.66 15.50 4.15
CA ALA A 100 24.53 14.42 5.14
C ALA A 100 24.73 14.93 6.58
N GLY A 101 25.67 15.86 6.80
CA GLY A 101 25.91 16.52 8.08
C GLY A 101 24.76 17.46 8.49
N LEU A 102 24.13 18.16 7.54
CA LEU A 102 22.94 18.98 7.75
C LEU A 102 21.70 18.10 7.99
N LEU A 103 21.54 17.00 7.26
CA LEU A 103 20.48 16.00 7.47
C LEU A 103 20.63 15.27 8.81
N ALA A 104 21.87 15.03 9.28
CA ALA A 104 22.12 14.51 10.63
C ALA A 104 21.75 15.53 11.72
N GLY A 105 21.88 16.83 11.44
CA GLY A 105 21.44 17.92 12.32
C GLY A 105 19.92 18.11 12.39
N GLU A 106 19.17 17.58 11.42
CA GLU A 106 17.69 17.56 11.43
C GLU A 106 17.10 16.28 12.04
N GLN A 107 17.93 15.30 12.40
CA GLN A 107 17.43 14.06 12.99
C GLN A 107 16.81 14.32 14.36
N LEU A 108 15.62 13.77 14.53
CA LEU A 108 14.91 13.82 15.79
C LEU A 108 15.69 13.03 16.83
N VAL A 109 15.85 13.62 18.00
CA VAL A 109 16.44 12.95 19.16
C VAL A 109 15.32 12.29 19.97
N PRO A 110 15.51 11.05 20.45
CA PRO A 110 14.57 10.42 21.36
C PRO A 110 14.27 11.28 22.60
N PRO A 111 13.02 11.25 23.09
CA PRO A 111 12.70 11.91 24.35
C PRO A 111 13.52 11.29 25.50
N PRO A 112 13.81 12.05 26.57
CA PRO A 112 14.44 11.50 27.76
C PRO A 112 13.70 10.27 28.29
N ALA A 113 14.45 9.31 28.83
CA ALA A 113 13.87 8.12 29.42
C ALA A 113 12.94 8.46 30.58
N LEU A 114 11.75 7.86 30.60
CA LEU A 114 10.79 8.05 31.68
C LEU A 114 11.25 7.33 32.95
N PRO A 115 10.89 7.84 34.14
CA PRO A 115 11.21 7.18 35.40
C PRO A 115 10.67 5.74 35.43
N PRO A 116 11.43 4.75 35.94
CA PRO A 116 10.99 3.36 35.99
C PRO A 116 9.64 3.16 36.67
N LEU A 117 9.34 3.99 37.69
CA LEU A 117 8.09 3.94 38.45
C LEU A 117 6.84 4.01 37.57
N VAL A 118 6.90 4.77 36.47
CA VAL A 118 5.81 4.95 35.50
C VAL A 118 5.37 3.62 34.87
N PHE A 119 6.29 2.65 34.74
CA PHE A 119 6.02 1.35 34.13
C PHE A 119 5.73 0.23 35.13
N THR A 120 5.76 0.52 36.43
CA THR A 120 5.66 -0.48 37.51
C THR A 120 4.38 -0.37 38.35
N THR A 121 3.46 0.54 37.99
CA THR A 121 2.21 0.69 38.74
C THR A 121 1.32 -0.55 38.56
N ALA A 122 0.42 -0.80 39.51
CA ALA A 122 -0.45 -1.96 39.48
C ALA A 122 -1.37 -1.98 38.25
N GLU A 123 -1.85 -0.82 37.83
CA GLU A 123 -2.69 -0.65 36.64
C GLU A 123 -1.92 -1.02 35.38
N VAL A 124 -0.65 -0.58 35.28
CA VAL A 124 0.21 -0.90 34.14
C VAL A 124 0.52 -2.40 34.07
N GLN A 125 0.82 -3.03 35.21
CA GLN A 125 1.10 -4.46 35.28
C GLN A 125 -0.12 -5.31 34.90
N LEU A 126 -1.33 -4.85 35.22
CA LEU A 126 -2.57 -5.51 34.84
C LEU A 126 -2.81 -5.45 33.32
N GLU A 127 -2.61 -4.28 32.71
CA GLU A 127 -2.85 -4.09 31.28
C GLU A 127 -1.74 -4.71 30.40
N ARG A 128 -0.48 -4.62 30.82
CA ARG A 128 0.67 -5.18 30.08
C ARG A 128 1.62 -5.92 31.04
N PRO A 129 1.37 -7.21 31.31
CA PRO A 129 2.28 -8.04 32.09
C PRO A 129 3.70 -8.04 31.48
N MET A 130 4.72 -8.07 32.32
CA MET A 130 6.14 -8.11 31.90
C MET A 130 6.64 -6.87 31.16
N LEU A 131 5.89 -5.76 31.19
CA LEU A 131 6.31 -4.51 30.57
C LEU A 131 7.59 -3.93 31.21
N VAL A 132 7.83 -4.16 32.50
CA VAL A 132 9.04 -3.69 33.20
C VAL A 132 10.33 -4.16 32.53
N SER A 133 10.34 -5.39 31.99
CA SER A 133 11.50 -5.98 31.30
C SER A 133 11.55 -5.71 29.79
N ALA A 134 10.62 -4.91 29.26
CA ALA A 134 10.62 -4.52 27.85
C ALA A 134 11.75 -3.53 27.55
N SER A 135 12.41 -3.70 26.39
CA SER A 135 13.43 -2.74 25.96
C SER A 135 12.76 -1.48 25.42
N ARG A 136 13.27 -0.33 25.86
CA ARG A 136 12.91 1.01 25.36
C ARG A 136 14.14 1.72 24.79
N ASP A 137 15.16 0.95 24.46
CA ASP A 137 16.40 1.47 23.90
C ASP A 137 16.20 1.80 22.43
N TRP A 138 16.15 3.10 22.14
CA TRP A 138 15.99 3.64 20.79
C TRP A 138 17.18 3.30 19.88
N ALA A 139 18.37 3.04 20.44
CA ALA A 139 19.55 2.67 19.65
C ALA A 139 19.42 1.26 19.03
N LEU A 140 18.50 0.44 19.52
CA LEU A 140 18.20 -0.89 18.97
C LEU A 140 17.10 -0.86 17.90
N LEU A 141 16.53 0.31 17.61
CA LEU A 141 15.59 0.48 16.51
C LEU A 141 16.33 0.77 15.21
N ASP A 142 15.75 0.34 14.10
CA ASP A 142 16.19 0.77 12.78
C ASP A 142 16.09 2.31 12.66
N GLY A 143 17.11 2.95 12.09
CA GLY A 143 17.20 4.40 12.04
C GLY A 143 16.05 5.07 11.27
N VAL A 144 15.57 4.48 10.17
CA VAL A 144 14.45 5.05 9.40
C VAL A 144 13.15 4.88 10.17
N TYR A 145 12.94 3.72 10.79
CA TYR A 145 11.78 3.48 11.63
C TYR A 145 11.76 4.43 12.83
N ALA A 146 12.88 4.55 13.54
CA ALA A 146 13.04 5.44 14.69
C ALA A 146 12.71 6.89 14.32
N GLN A 147 13.23 7.41 13.20
CA GLN A 147 12.94 8.78 12.77
C GLN A 147 11.45 8.99 12.44
N ARG A 148 10.80 8.03 11.78
CA ARG A 148 9.34 8.10 11.53
C ARG A 148 8.53 8.05 12.82
N LEU A 149 8.91 7.19 13.76
CA LEU A 149 8.24 7.08 15.05
C LEU A 149 8.41 8.37 15.87
N LEU A 150 9.60 8.96 15.87
CA LEU A 150 9.85 10.25 16.54
C LEU A 150 9.05 11.40 15.90
N LEU A 151 8.87 11.37 14.58
CA LEU A 151 8.03 12.34 13.90
C LEU A 151 6.55 12.15 14.29
N ALA A 152 6.10 10.91 14.44
CA ALA A 152 4.77 10.62 14.98
C ALA A 152 4.61 11.17 16.41
N PHE A 153 5.61 10.97 17.29
CA PHE A 153 5.60 11.49 18.66
C PHE A 153 5.51 13.02 18.67
N ARG A 154 6.29 13.69 17.80
CA ARG A 154 6.25 15.15 17.67
C ARG A 154 4.86 15.63 17.23
N ILE A 155 4.30 15.04 16.17
CA ILE A 155 2.98 15.43 15.65
C ILE A 155 1.89 15.19 16.71
N MET A 156 1.93 14.04 17.40
CA MET A 156 0.97 13.72 18.47
C MET A 156 1.00 14.75 19.59
N LYS A 157 2.19 15.18 20.00
CA LYS A 157 2.36 16.21 21.02
C LYS A 157 1.92 17.59 20.53
N GLU A 158 2.46 18.05 19.41
CA GLU A 158 2.30 19.43 18.94
C GLU A 158 0.90 19.71 18.38
N LYS A 159 0.31 18.75 17.66
CA LYS A 159 -0.99 18.93 17.00
C LYS A 159 -2.17 18.49 17.86
N TYR A 160 -1.98 17.45 18.66
CA TYR A 160 -3.09 16.80 19.37
C TYR A 160 -2.96 16.81 20.89
N GLY A 161 -1.84 17.30 21.44
CA GLY A 161 -1.62 17.39 22.88
C GLY A 161 -1.45 16.02 23.57
N TYR A 162 -1.09 14.97 22.83
CA TYR A 162 -0.82 13.65 23.39
C TYR A 162 0.68 13.47 23.61
N GLU A 163 1.08 13.38 24.87
CA GLU A 163 2.43 12.93 25.21
C GLU A 163 2.53 11.42 25.02
N MET A 164 3.47 10.98 24.20
CA MET A 164 3.68 9.58 23.85
C MET A 164 4.75 8.94 24.74
N ALA A 165 4.59 7.65 25.03
CA ALA A 165 5.58 6.82 25.70
C ALA A 165 5.85 5.53 24.91
N LEU A 166 7.13 5.21 24.73
CA LEU A 166 7.55 3.92 24.18
C LEU A 166 7.38 2.84 25.26
N LEU A 167 6.52 1.85 24.99
CA LEU A 167 6.31 0.70 25.86
C LEU A 167 7.38 -0.36 25.61
N GLU A 168 7.55 -0.73 24.34
CA GLU A 168 8.53 -1.72 23.89
C GLU A 168 8.97 -1.40 22.46
N GLY A 169 10.28 -1.33 22.23
CA GLY A 169 10.89 -1.22 20.91
C GLY A 169 11.45 -2.57 20.47
N TYR A 170 12.79 -2.71 20.51
CA TYR A 170 13.43 -3.99 20.20
C TYR A 170 13.00 -5.09 21.18
N ARG A 171 12.69 -6.28 20.65
CA ARG A 171 12.37 -7.48 21.44
C ARG A 171 13.32 -8.61 21.05
N SER A 172 14.02 -9.19 22.02
CA SER A 172 14.92 -10.32 21.73
C SER A 172 14.13 -11.58 21.39
N PRO A 173 14.71 -12.53 20.63
CA PRO A 173 14.11 -13.83 20.37
C PRO A 173 13.72 -14.60 21.64
N ALA A 174 14.60 -14.63 22.64
CA ALA A 174 14.31 -15.29 23.92
C ALA A 174 13.11 -14.65 24.65
N ARG A 175 12.97 -13.32 24.58
CA ARG A 175 11.80 -12.63 25.13
C ARG A 175 10.54 -12.94 24.33
N GLN A 176 10.62 -12.99 23.00
CA GLN A 176 9.49 -13.35 22.14
C GLN A 176 8.98 -14.76 22.48
N ASP A 177 9.86 -15.74 22.65
CA ASP A 177 9.48 -17.10 23.04
C ASP A 177 8.87 -17.16 24.45
N ALA A 178 9.41 -16.38 25.39
CA ALA A 178 8.83 -16.27 26.73
C ALA A 178 7.42 -15.65 26.70
N LEU A 179 7.18 -14.64 25.86
CA LEU A 179 5.85 -14.04 25.70
C LEU A 179 4.88 -15.01 25.02
N ALA A 180 5.31 -15.74 23.99
CA ALA A 180 4.51 -16.76 23.32
C ALA A 180 4.08 -17.88 24.30
N ALA A 181 4.94 -18.24 25.25
CA ALA A 181 4.64 -19.22 26.29
C ALA A 181 3.57 -18.75 27.29
N MET A 182 3.28 -17.44 27.41
CA MET A 182 2.22 -16.92 28.27
C MET A 182 0.82 -17.05 27.65
N GLY A 183 0.73 -17.44 26.37
CA GLY A 183 -0.53 -17.71 25.67
C GLY A 183 -0.84 -16.71 24.54
N SER A 184 -1.80 -17.10 23.69
CA SER A 184 -2.18 -16.38 22.45
C SER A 184 -2.76 -14.99 22.66
N GLY A 185 -3.14 -14.63 23.89
CA GLY A 185 -3.62 -13.29 24.25
C GLY A 185 -2.52 -12.24 24.30
N VAL A 186 -1.24 -12.63 24.29
CA VAL A 186 -0.09 -11.72 24.35
C VAL A 186 0.58 -11.59 22.98
N THR A 187 0.89 -12.71 22.34
CA THR A 187 1.42 -12.75 20.97
C THR A 187 1.21 -14.13 20.37
N ASN A 188 0.99 -14.19 19.06
CA ASN A 188 0.94 -15.44 18.30
C ASN A 188 2.23 -15.68 17.48
N ALA A 189 3.20 -14.78 17.56
CA ALA A 189 4.46 -14.89 16.84
C ALA A 189 5.49 -15.67 17.66
N ALA A 190 6.21 -16.60 17.03
CA ALA A 190 7.40 -17.20 17.60
C ALA A 190 8.64 -16.31 17.38
N ALA A 191 9.80 -16.73 17.89
CA ALA A 191 11.06 -16.09 17.55
C ALA A 191 11.25 -15.92 16.03
N PHE A 192 11.70 -14.72 15.64
CA PHE A 192 11.95 -14.22 14.28
C PHE A 192 10.68 -14.05 13.43
N GLN A 193 9.51 -14.06 14.05
CA GLN A 193 8.22 -13.81 13.38
C GLN A 193 7.59 -12.47 13.79
N SER A 194 8.35 -11.60 14.45
CA SER A 194 7.90 -10.26 14.84
C SER A 194 8.90 -9.20 14.39
N TRP A 195 8.39 -8.09 13.85
CA TRP A 195 9.17 -6.92 13.44
C TRP A 195 9.95 -6.27 14.60
N HIS A 196 9.52 -6.45 15.84
CA HIS A 196 10.26 -5.98 17.02
C HIS A 196 11.67 -6.57 17.09
N GLN A 197 11.86 -7.79 16.59
CA GLN A 197 13.13 -8.51 16.63
C GLN A 197 14.14 -7.99 15.61
N TYR A 198 13.67 -7.13 14.71
CA TYR A 198 14.46 -6.47 13.68
C TYR A 198 14.55 -4.95 13.92
N GLY A 199 14.07 -4.46 15.07
CA GLY A 199 14.03 -3.02 15.38
C GLY A 199 13.08 -2.22 14.49
N LEU A 200 12.12 -2.89 13.83
CA LEU A 200 11.20 -2.31 12.85
C LEU A 200 9.77 -2.17 13.37
N ALA A 201 9.55 -2.39 14.67
CA ALA A 201 8.27 -2.16 15.31
C ALA A 201 8.42 -1.64 16.74
N ALA A 202 7.35 -1.04 17.22
CA ALA A 202 7.24 -0.52 18.56
C ALA A 202 5.79 -0.50 19.03
N ASP A 203 5.64 -0.75 20.33
CA ASP A 203 4.40 -0.60 21.07
C ASP A 203 4.50 0.72 21.85
N CYS A 204 3.48 1.57 21.72
CA CYS A 204 3.42 2.88 22.35
C CYS A 204 2.11 3.08 23.11
N ALA A 205 2.12 4.01 24.06
CA ALA A 205 0.95 4.47 24.80
C ALA A 205 1.09 5.96 25.12
N PHE A 206 0.21 6.49 25.98
CA PHE A 206 0.15 7.91 26.28
C PHE A 206 0.49 8.21 27.74
N LEU A 207 1.01 9.40 27.99
CA LEU A 207 1.14 9.98 29.31
C LEU A 207 0.04 11.00 29.54
N ARG A 208 -0.60 10.91 30.71
CA ARG A 208 -1.54 11.92 31.21
C ARG A 208 -1.22 12.17 32.68
N ASP A 209 -0.90 13.41 33.02
CA ASP A 209 -0.53 13.81 34.38
C ASP A 209 0.61 12.98 34.98
N GLY A 210 1.62 12.66 34.16
CA GLY A 210 2.78 11.84 34.55
C GLY A 210 2.49 10.35 34.72
N LYS A 211 1.26 9.90 34.44
CA LYS A 211 0.85 8.50 34.51
C LYS A 211 0.70 7.90 33.12
N LEU A 212 1.09 6.64 32.99
CA LEU A 212 0.93 5.88 31.76
C LEU A 212 -0.53 5.42 31.61
N VAL A 213 -1.14 5.78 30.49
CA VAL A 213 -2.51 5.36 30.13
C VAL A 213 -2.41 4.46 28.90
N ILE A 214 -2.60 3.16 29.12
CA ILE A 214 -2.43 2.12 28.08
C ILE A 214 -3.78 1.66 27.52
N SER A 215 -4.77 1.42 28.38
CA SER A 215 -6.02 0.76 28.00
C SER A 215 -6.86 1.61 27.06
N GLU A 216 -7.25 1.05 25.91
CA GLU A 216 -8.20 1.65 24.98
C GLU A 216 -9.63 1.73 25.54
N ARG A 217 -9.88 1.12 26.71
CA ARG A 217 -11.13 1.29 27.46
C ARG A 217 -11.29 2.73 27.97
N ASP A 218 -10.20 3.47 28.16
CA ASP A 218 -10.25 4.91 28.42
C ASP A 218 -10.57 5.64 27.09
N PRO A 219 -11.71 6.36 27.00
CA PRO A 219 -12.09 7.04 25.75
C PRO A 219 -11.08 8.07 25.25
N TRP A 220 -10.33 8.71 26.16
CA TRP A 220 -9.25 9.63 25.80
C TRP A 220 -8.08 8.87 25.19
N ALA A 221 -7.67 7.75 25.78
CA ALA A 221 -6.62 6.91 25.21
C ALA A 221 -7.02 6.32 23.85
N MET A 222 -8.28 5.86 23.72
CA MET A 222 -8.80 5.37 22.45
C MET A 222 -8.74 6.43 21.36
N ARG A 223 -9.12 7.67 21.69
CA ARG A 223 -9.00 8.78 20.74
C ARG A 223 -7.54 9.04 20.37
N GLY A 224 -6.64 9.01 21.35
CA GLY A 224 -5.20 9.08 21.14
C GLY A 224 -4.72 8.02 20.16
N TYR A 225 -5.13 6.77 20.32
CA TYR A 225 -4.71 5.68 19.44
C TYR A 225 -5.22 5.84 18.01
N GLN A 226 -6.46 6.30 17.81
CA GLN A 226 -6.98 6.58 16.47
C GLN A 226 -6.14 7.65 15.76
N LEU A 227 -5.84 8.74 16.47
CA LEU A 227 -5.00 9.82 15.94
C LEU A 227 -3.57 9.34 15.67
N TYR A 228 -2.99 8.58 16.60
CA TYR A 228 -1.67 7.99 16.44
C TYR A 228 -1.61 7.07 15.22
N GLY A 229 -2.62 6.22 15.03
CA GLY A 229 -2.74 5.35 13.87
C GLY A 229 -2.76 6.12 12.56
N GLU A 230 -3.62 7.13 12.45
CA GLU A 230 -3.70 8.00 11.26
C GLU A 230 -2.36 8.69 10.97
N VAL A 231 -1.69 9.20 12.01
CA VAL A 231 -0.36 9.81 11.89
C VAL A 231 0.67 8.79 11.43
N ALA A 232 0.74 7.63 12.07
CA ALA A 232 1.70 6.58 11.72
C ALA A 232 1.52 6.11 10.27
N GLU A 233 0.28 5.90 9.83
CA GLU A 233 -0.04 5.55 8.44
C GLU A 233 0.39 6.65 7.46
N SER A 234 0.18 7.91 7.80
CA SER A 234 0.64 9.05 6.95
C SER A 234 2.16 9.13 6.80
N LEU A 235 2.91 8.56 7.75
CA LEU A 235 4.37 8.46 7.74
C LEU A 235 4.87 7.14 7.10
N GLY A 236 3.96 6.37 6.49
CA GLY A 236 4.28 5.12 5.80
C GLY A 236 4.59 3.97 6.76
N LEU A 237 4.09 4.00 7.99
CA LEU A 237 4.10 2.87 8.91
C LEU A 237 2.80 2.06 8.74
N THR A 238 2.86 0.77 9.04
CA THR A 238 1.67 -0.06 9.20
C THR A 238 1.23 0.03 10.65
N TRP A 239 -0.06 0.27 10.89
CA TRP A 239 -0.63 0.41 12.22
C TRP A 239 -1.47 -0.82 12.61
N GLY A 240 -1.23 -1.34 13.82
CA GLY A 240 -1.88 -2.54 14.34
C GLY A 240 -3.38 -2.39 14.60
N GLY A 241 -3.87 -1.16 14.77
CA GLY A 241 -5.30 -0.87 14.93
C GLY A 241 -6.16 -1.21 13.70
N ARG A 242 -5.55 -1.42 12.53
CA ARG A 242 -6.25 -1.93 11.33
C ARG A 242 -6.44 -3.45 11.33
N TRP A 243 -5.75 -4.18 12.21
CA TRP A 243 -5.81 -5.64 12.22
C TRP A 243 -7.09 -6.14 12.88
N LYS A 244 -7.44 -7.39 12.59
CA LYS A 244 -8.61 -8.04 13.20
C LYS A 244 -8.54 -8.07 14.74
N MET A 245 -7.33 -8.19 15.29
CA MET A 245 -7.09 -8.19 16.74
C MET A 245 -6.90 -6.78 17.32
N MET A 246 -6.84 -5.73 16.49
CA MET A 246 -6.80 -4.32 16.88
C MET A 246 -5.70 -3.96 17.89
N ASP A 247 -4.43 -4.17 17.51
CA ASP A 247 -3.31 -3.78 18.38
C ASP A 247 -3.01 -2.28 18.25
N PHE A 248 -3.76 -1.47 19.00
CA PHE A 248 -3.80 -0.02 18.81
C PHE A 248 -2.50 0.71 19.15
N GLY A 249 -1.69 0.17 20.05
CA GLY A 249 -0.39 0.74 20.42
C GLY A 249 0.72 0.41 19.43
N HIS A 250 0.48 -0.54 18.52
CA HIS A 250 1.51 -1.13 17.69
C HIS A 250 1.69 -0.41 16.35
N THR A 251 2.94 -0.14 15.97
CA THR A 251 3.28 0.21 14.59
C THR A 251 4.49 -0.59 14.11
N GLU A 252 4.54 -0.86 12.81
CA GLU A 252 5.64 -1.57 12.17
C GLU A 252 6.01 -0.95 10.81
N LEU A 253 7.30 -1.01 10.46
CA LEU A 253 7.79 -0.70 9.11
C LEU A 253 8.10 -2.00 8.39
N ARG A 254 7.19 -2.40 7.49
CA ARG A 254 7.36 -3.59 6.66
C ARG A 254 8.45 -3.36 5.62
N ARG A 255 9.41 -4.29 5.55
CA ARG A 255 10.48 -4.28 4.55
C ARG A 255 10.56 -5.61 3.80
N PRO A 256 10.53 -5.59 2.46
CA PRO A 256 10.76 -6.80 1.68
C PRO A 256 12.08 -7.47 2.06
N GLY A 257 12.06 -8.81 2.20
CA GLY A 257 13.26 -9.60 2.48
C GLY A 257 13.71 -9.65 3.94
N VAL A 258 13.05 -8.93 4.87
CA VAL A 258 13.35 -9.05 6.31
C VAL A 258 12.52 -10.16 6.96
N MET A 259 11.22 -10.22 6.65
CA MET A 259 10.31 -11.27 7.11
C MET A 259 9.53 -11.77 5.90
N ASN A 260 9.43 -13.09 5.76
CA ASN A 260 8.68 -13.74 4.68
C ASN A 260 7.19 -13.69 5.04
N ASN A 261 6.48 -12.67 4.57
CA ASN A 261 5.02 -12.59 4.64
C ASN A 261 4.41 -12.63 3.25
#